data_AF-A0A0V0UQ03-F1
#
_entry.id   AF-A0A0V0UQ03-F1
#
_cell.length_a   1.000
_cell.length_b   1.000
_cell.length_c   1.000
_cell.angle_alpha   90.00
_cell.angle_beta   90.00
_cell.angle_gamma   90.00
#
_symmetry.space_group_name_H-M   'P 1'
#
loop_
_entity.id
_entity.type
_entity.pdbx_description
1 polymer ?
#
loop_
_entity_poly.entity_id
_entity_poly.type
_entity_poly.pdbx_seq_one_letter_code
_entity_poly.pdbx_strand_id
1 'polypeptide(L)'
;MSTDGRRSHVWNSFRRKKSESMDKGRRRLDNNGTYGTVRETLLRLVPRNSLCRMFCHGSKCKYCNPDLVPDNMKIIDGIYSTWITEDILAIARPSDEGIERFQLIEQLAKCGVKSIFNLQLPFEHAHCGNPLTEHGFSYDPEIFMEHGMAHYNFGWPDFGIASVEQILDVVKVMQHALDTGGKIAVHCHAGLGRTGTLICCFLIWNRAWTAEQALQHVRSRRPGSVQSASQQSRVENFQAFVESLKPVFDSNLDFDEHLKRQALVLYGLEARVLKNIPKIAFVVCEVLLELFGLKRSGHVRTFLQNESSLEKWSVDTRGNLMHHVDHQVDAPSDTIKSPSANPITFANVINLMQSANFHTVDNAVQQLQEWLNRENFNQRWFHLADHFNPVHQLTLLGCWFCSLKEPMLNSFNSASLFDSQLITGACAFSDNHHRLSRGQFTTTMYICRTFVLLSGRDVDDHNCRTLEMCRDLLTRWFASDADAVNVRRALDSVFHSVVSELNLNDNFNLLA
;
A
#
# COMPACT_ATOMS: atom_id res chain seq x y z
N MET A 1 30.78 -9.43 -2.12
CA MET A 1 29.96 -10.62 -1.74
C MET A 1 28.57 -10.13 -1.41
N SER A 2 27.59 -10.44 -2.26
CA SER A 2 26.28 -9.76 -2.30
C SER A 2 25.31 -10.23 -1.22
N THR A 3 24.45 -9.31 -0.78
CA THR A 3 23.50 -9.40 0.34
C THR A 3 22.13 -10.00 -0.02
N ASP A 4 22.02 -10.83 -1.06
CA ASP A 4 20.73 -11.29 -1.62
C ASP A 4 20.13 -12.55 -0.95
N GLY A 5 20.59 -12.89 0.27
CA GLY A 5 20.37 -14.22 0.86
C GLY A 5 19.23 -14.40 1.87
N ARG A 6 18.51 -13.36 2.31
CA ARG A 6 17.60 -13.46 3.48
C ARG A 6 16.16 -12.96 3.27
N ARG A 7 15.56 -13.25 2.10
CA ARG A 7 14.11 -13.08 1.87
C ARG A 7 13.33 -14.39 1.61
N SER A 8 13.97 -15.56 1.70
CA SER A 8 13.46 -16.78 1.06
C SER A 8 12.85 -17.87 1.97
N HIS A 9 12.91 -17.78 3.29
CA HIS A 9 12.53 -18.93 4.13
C HIS A 9 11.03 -19.08 4.44
N VAL A 10 10.27 -17.99 4.58
CA VAL A 10 8.82 -18.05 4.89
C VAL A 10 8.00 -18.53 3.68
N TRP A 11 8.42 -18.17 2.46
CA TRP A 11 7.69 -18.43 1.22
C TRP A 11 7.77 -19.87 0.71
N ASN A 12 8.80 -20.64 1.10
CA ASN A 12 8.98 -22.01 0.61
C ASN A 12 7.93 -22.99 1.16
N SER A 13 7.38 -22.73 2.35
CA SER A 13 6.33 -23.55 2.98
C SER A 13 4.97 -23.34 2.30
N PHE A 14 4.60 -22.09 2.00
CA PHE A 14 3.37 -21.73 1.30
C PHE A 14 3.35 -22.22 -0.17
N ARG A 15 4.51 -22.22 -0.83
CA ARG A 15 4.68 -22.65 -2.22
C ARG A 15 4.35 -24.13 -2.44
N ARG A 16 4.65 -25.01 -1.47
CA ARG A 16 4.40 -26.47 -1.59
C ARG A 16 2.91 -26.79 -1.55
N LYS A 17 2.17 -26.29 -0.54
CA LYS A 17 0.73 -26.59 -0.36
C LYS A 17 -0.17 -25.94 -1.42
N LYS A 18 0.18 -24.76 -1.95
CA LYS A 18 -0.62 -24.08 -2.99
C LYS A 18 -0.38 -24.66 -4.40
N SER A 19 0.81 -25.21 -4.67
CA SER A 19 1.13 -25.81 -5.98
C SER A 19 0.28 -27.04 -6.31
N GLU A 20 -0.03 -27.90 -5.32
CA GLU A 20 -0.84 -29.11 -5.51
C GLU A 20 -2.34 -28.82 -5.71
N SER A 21 -2.83 -27.70 -5.14
CA SER A 21 -4.20 -27.21 -5.31
C SER A 21 -4.38 -26.50 -6.67
N MET A 22 -3.40 -25.67 -7.06
CA MET A 22 -3.40 -24.97 -8.36
C MET A 22 -3.32 -25.93 -9.54
N ASP A 23 -2.64 -27.08 -9.42
CA ASP A 23 -2.49 -28.04 -10.51
C ASP A 23 -3.81 -28.76 -10.88
N LYS A 24 -4.76 -28.86 -9.94
CA LYS A 24 -6.12 -29.37 -10.23
C LYS A 24 -7.04 -28.31 -10.85
N GLY A 25 -6.84 -27.03 -10.53
CA GLY A 25 -7.57 -25.91 -11.16
C GLY A 25 -7.07 -25.58 -12.58
N ARG A 26 -5.77 -25.79 -12.84
CA ARG A 26 -5.09 -25.57 -14.13
C ARG A 26 -5.76 -26.30 -15.29
N ARG A 27 -6.23 -27.53 -15.05
CA ARG A 27 -6.90 -28.37 -16.05
C ARG A 27 -8.29 -27.88 -16.48
N ARG A 28 -8.93 -26.95 -15.77
CA ARG A 28 -10.26 -26.44 -16.14
C ARG A 28 -10.24 -25.15 -16.97
N LEU A 29 -9.19 -24.33 -16.88
CA LEU A 29 -9.11 -23.04 -17.60
C LEU A 29 -8.33 -23.12 -18.91
N ASP A 30 -7.46 -24.11 -19.08
CA ASP A 30 -6.73 -24.36 -20.33
C ASP A 30 -7.65 -24.79 -21.50
N ASN A 31 -8.93 -25.10 -21.24
CA ASN A 31 -9.90 -25.53 -22.25
C ASN A 31 -10.61 -24.38 -23.01
N ASN A 32 -10.38 -23.11 -22.66
CA ASN A 32 -10.84 -21.98 -23.49
C ASN A 32 -9.71 -21.52 -24.42
N GLY A 33 -9.56 -22.24 -25.53
CA GLY A 33 -8.50 -22.08 -26.55
C GLY A 33 -8.37 -20.68 -27.15
N THR A 34 -7.66 -19.79 -26.46
CA THR A 34 -7.46 -18.39 -26.88
C THR A 34 -6.13 -18.19 -27.63
N TYR A 35 -5.16 -19.09 -27.46
CA TYR A 35 -3.85 -18.99 -28.11
C TYR A 35 -3.53 -20.26 -28.91
N GLY A 36 -3.08 -20.09 -30.16
CA GLY A 36 -2.73 -21.23 -31.02
C GLY A 36 -1.48 -21.96 -30.53
N THR A 37 -1.57 -23.29 -30.42
CA THR A 37 -0.51 -24.20 -29.96
C THR A 37 0.82 -24.00 -30.69
N VAL A 38 0.77 -23.70 -31.99
CA VAL A 38 1.97 -23.46 -32.83
C VAL A 38 2.71 -22.20 -32.38
N ARG A 39 1.99 -21.12 -32.10
CA ARG A 39 2.59 -19.84 -31.67
C ARG A 39 3.23 -19.95 -30.29
N GLU A 40 2.57 -20.63 -29.36
CA GLU A 40 3.10 -20.90 -28.02
C GLU A 40 4.37 -21.75 -28.06
N THR A 41 4.41 -22.78 -28.92
CA THR A 41 5.61 -23.59 -29.14
C THR A 41 6.76 -22.75 -29.70
N LEU A 42 6.50 -21.87 -30.67
CA LEU A 42 7.52 -20.97 -31.24
C LEU A 42 8.10 -20.00 -30.20
N LEU A 43 7.25 -19.42 -29.34
CA LEU A 43 7.70 -18.52 -28.26
C LEU A 43 8.65 -19.20 -27.25
N ARG A 44 8.58 -20.53 -27.12
CA ARG A 44 9.45 -21.30 -26.21
C ARG A 44 10.76 -21.73 -26.85
N LEU A 45 10.75 -22.02 -28.16
CA LEU A 45 11.87 -22.68 -28.85
C LEU A 45 12.77 -21.71 -29.61
N VAL A 46 12.25 -20.55 -30.04
CA VAL A 46 13.00 -19.62 -30.91
C VAL A 46 13.71 -18.55 -30.06
N PRO A 47 15.00 -18.27 -30.32
CA PRO A 47 15.72 -17.19 -29.64
C PRO A 47 15.02 -15.84 -29.78
N ARG A 48 14.99 -15.04 -28.70
CA ARG A 48 14.26 -13.75 -28.66
C ARG A 48 14.61 -12.80 -29.80
N ASN A 49 15.88 -12.73 -30.20
CA ASN A 49 16.34 -11.86 -31.28
C ASN A 49 15.77 -12.27 -32.64
N SER A 50 15.47 -13.56 -32.84
CA SER A 50 14.86 -14.10 -34.04
C SER A 50 13.34 -13.89 -34.06
N LEU A 51 12.71 -13.74 -32.88
CA LEU A 51 11.26 -13.48 -32.77
C LEU A 51 10.84 -12.11 -33.37
N CYS A 52 11.61 -11.02 -33.20
CA CYS A 52 11.30 -9.71 -33.85
C CYS A 52 11.32 -9.85 -35.38
N ARG A 53 12.31 -10.56 -35.96
CA ARG A 53 12.37 -10.74 -37.42
C ARG A 53 11.18 -11.52 -37.96
N MET A 54 10.73 -12.54 -37.23
CA MET A 54 9.61 -13.40 -37.65
C MET A 54 8.24 -12.72 -37.48
N PHE A 55 8.00 -12.02 -36.37
CA PHE A 55 6.66 -11.49 -36.05
C PHE A 55 6.46 -10.01 -36.40
N CYS A 56 7.53 -9.24 -36.56
CA CYS A 56 7.45 -7.79 -36.68
C CYS A 56 7.91 -7.25 -38.03
N HIS A 57 8.36 -8.10 -38.97
CA HIS A 57 8.76 -7.71 -40.33
C HIS A 57 9.88 -6.64 -40.41
N GLY A 58 10.70 -6.51 -39.36
CA GLY A 58 11.88 -5.63 -39.35
C GLY A 58 11.53 -4.15 -39.59
N SER A 59 12.22 -3.49 -40.51
CA SER A 59 12.02 -2.07 -40.84
C SER A 59 10.59 -1.74 -41.28
N LYS A 60 9.85 -2.73 -41.80
CA LYS A 60 8.43 -2.60 -42.19
C LYS A 60 7.47 -2.91 -41.04
N CYS A 61 7.91 -2.80 -39.79
CA CYS A 61 7.06 -3.07 -38.65
C CYS A 61 5.87 -2.12 -38.59
N LYS A 62 4.65 -2.66 -38.70
CA LYS A 62 3.40 -1.88 -38.65
C LYS A 62 3.17 -1.09 -37.37
N TYR A 63 3.85 -1.44 -36.27
CA TYR A 63 3.72 -0.73 -34.99
C TYR A 63 4.80 0.34 -34.80
N CYS A 64 5.83 0.37 -35.65
CA CYS A 64 6.92 1.34 -35.60
C CYS A 64 6.93 2.28 -36.81
N ASN A 65 6.06 2.05 -37.79
CA ASN A 65 5.90 2.90 -38.95
C ASN A 65 4.59 3.70 -38.80
N PRO A 66 4.67 5.01 -38.56
CA PRO A 66 3.51 5.89 -38.40
C PRO A 66 2.52 5.84 -39.57
N ASP A 67 3.02 5.69 -40.80
CA ASP A 67 2.21 5.71 -42.02
C ASP A 67 1.36 4.42 -42.19
N LEU A 68 1.66 3.37 -41.42
CA LEU A 68 0.94 2.10 -41.46
C LEU A 68 -0.13 1.97 -40.37
N VAL A 69 -0.29 2.97 -39.49
CA VAL A 69 -1.28 2.93 -38.40
C VAL A 69 -2.62 3.49 -38.89
N PRO A 70 -3.70 2.68 -38.95
CA PRO A 70 -5.01 3.16 -39.38
C PRO A 70 -5.59 4.25 -38.45
N ASP A 71 -6.35 5.19 -39.01
CA ASP A 71 -6.96 6.30 -38.25
C ASP A 71 -7.85 5.83 -37.08
N ASN A 72 -8.60 4.74 -37.27
CA ASN A 72 -9.44 4.18 -36.21
C ASN A 72 -8.67 3.47 -35.09
N MET A 73 -7.34 3.36 -35.20
CA MET A 73 -6.46 2.71 -34.23
C MET A 73 -5.53 3.71 -33.52
N LYS A 74 -5.61 5.01 -33.83
CA LYS A 74 -4.76 6.03 -33.23
C LYS A 74 -5.59 7.16 -32.62
N ILE A 75 -5.41 7.36 -31.33
CA ILE A 75 -5.91 8.53 -30.60
C ILE A 75 -4.89 9.67 -30.69
N ILE A 76 -3.61 9.29 -30.70
CA ILE A 76 -2.47 10.16 -30.90
C ILE A 76 -1.94 9.89 -32.30
N ASP A 77 -1.89 10.93 -33.14
CA ASP A 77 -1.41 10.79 -34.51
C ASP A 77 0.03 10.28 -34.56
N GLY A 78 0.29 9.40 -35.52
CA GLY A 78 1.60 8.78 -35.75
C GLY A 78 1.92 7.58 -34.87
N ILE A 79 1.02 7.17 -33.95
CA ILE A 79 1.29 6.03 -33.06
C ILE A 79 0.05 5.20 -32.74
N TYR A 80 0.19 3.87 -32.73
CA TYR A 80 -0.90 2.96 -32.36
C TYR A 80 -1.27 3.13 -30.89
N SER A 81 -2.41 3.74 -30.60
CA SER A 81 -2.76 4.27 -29.28
C SER A 81 -4.23 4.06 -28.93
N THR A 82 -4.51 3.64 -27.70
CA THR A 82 -5.88 3.31 -27.25
C THR A 82 -6.08 3.63 -25.77
N TRP A 83 -7.12 4.40 -25.44
CA TRP A 83 -7.56 4.60 -24.05
C TRP A 83 -8.15 3.30 -23.52
N ILE A 84 -7.47 2.69 -22.56
CA ILE A 84 -7.95 1.50 -21.86
C ILE A 84 -8.90 1.91 -20.73
N THR A 85 -8.59 3.00 -20.05
CA THR A 85 -9.48 3.71 -19.12
C THR A 85 -9.48 5.20 -19.47
N GLU A 86 -10.20 6.03 -18.71
CA GLU A 86 -10.17 7.49 -18.86
C GLU A 86 -8.78 8.10 -18.62
N ASP A 87 -7.91 7.40 -17.87
CA ASP A 87 -6.63 7.92 -17.38
C ASP A 87 -5.41 7.09 -17.82
N ILE A 88 -5.62 5.94 -18.48
CA ILE A 88 -4.54 5.05 -18.92
C ILE A 88 -4.59 4.84 -20.44
N LEU A 89 -3.58 5.40 -21.11
CA LEU A 89 -3.36 5.25 -22.55
C LEU A 89 -2.37 4.11 -22.82
N ALA A 90 -2.77 3.09 -23.58
CA ALA A 90 -1.84 2.10 -24.09
C ALA A 90 -1.31 2.56 -25.46
N ILE A 91 0.01 2.65 -25.61
CA ILE A 91 0.65 3.06 -26.87
C ILE A 91 1.66 2.00 -27.36
N ALA A 92 1.90 1.94 -28.67
CA ALA A 92 3.13 1.35 -29.20
C ALA A 92 4.34 2.20 -28.76
N ARG A 93 5.57 1.69 -28.92
CA ARG A 93 6.75 2.47 -28.56
C ARG A 93 6.85 3.76 -29.38
N PRO A 94 7.17 4.91 -28.75
CA PRO A 94 7.53 6.13 -29.48
C PRO A 94 8.74 5.94 -30.39
N SER A 95 8.93 6.88 -31.31
CA SER A 95 10.14 7.02 -32.12
C SER A 95 10.49 8.50 -32.31
N ASP A 96 11.75 8.81 -32.58
CA ASP A 96 12.18 10.19 -32.89
C ASP A 96 11.37 10.79 -34.06
N GLU A 97 11.16 10.01 -35.13
CA GLU A 97 10.29 10.42 -36.24
C GLU A 97 8.85 10.73 -35.77
N GLY A 98 8.30 9.90 -34.88
CA GLY A 98 6.98 10.12 -34.31
C GLY A 98 6.92 11.43 -33.51
N ILE A 99 7.96 11.69 -32.71
CA ILE A 99 8.08 12.90 -31.90
C ILE A 99 8.16 14.14 -32.79
N GLU A 100 9.05 14.16 -33.78
CA GLU A 100 9.28 15.33 -34.63
C GLU A 100 8.17 15.55 -35.66
N ARG A 101 7.82 14.53 -36.44
CA ARG A 101 6.89 14.68 -37.58
C ARG A 101 5.45 14.87 -37.13
N PHE A 102 5.06 14.26 -36.01
CA PHE A 102 3.67 14.28 -35.53
C PHE A 102 3.49 15.06 -34.23
N GLN A 103 4.53 15.71 -33.68
CA GLN A 103 4.40 16.47 -32.42
C GLN A 103 3.83 15.58 -31.30
N LEU A 104 4.40 14.38 -31.14
CA LEU A 104 3.85 13.34 -30.28
C LEU A 104 3.68 13.81 -28.84
N ILE A 105 4.66 14.55 -28.33
CA ILE A 105 4.71 15.00 -26.93
C ILE A 105 3.62 16.05 -26.69
N GLU A 106 3.42 16.99 -27.61
CA GLU A 106 2.38 18.01 -27.53
C GLU A 106 0.99 17.38 -27.56
N GLN A 107 0.79 16.35 -28.38
CA GLN A 107 -0.48 15.61 -28.41
C GLN A 107 -0.75 14.88 -27.08
N LEU A 108 0.26 14.18 -26.55
CA LEU A 108 0.17 13.51 -25.25
C LEU A 108 -0.14 14.52 -24.12
N ALA A 109 0.52 15.68 -24.13
CA ALA A 109 0.29 16.76 -23.17
C ALA A 109 -1.13 17.32 -23.26
N LYS A 110 -1.64 17.55 -24.48
CA LYS A 110 -3.04 17.98 -24.72
C LYS A 110 -4.06 16.96 -24.20
N CYS A 111 -3.71 15.68 -24.23
CA CYS A 111 -4.52 14.61 -23.66
C CYS A 111 -4.43 14.51 -22.13
N GLY A 112 -3.59 15.33 -21.47
CA GLY A 112 -3.37 15.31 -20.03
C GLY A 112 -2.42 14.22 -19.54
N VAL A 113 -1.67 13.58 -20.46
CA VAL A 113 -0.64 12.60 -20.09
C VAL A 113 0.53 13.34 -19.45
N LYS A 114 0.90 12.92 -18.23
CA LYS A 114 2.04 13.46 -17.47
C LYS A 114 3.14 12.45 -17.20
N SER A 115 2.88 11.15 -17.43
CA SER A 115 3.85 10.09 -17.14
C SER A 115 3.87 9.02 -18.22
N ILE A 116 5.07 8.61 -18.63
CA ILE A 116 5.32 7.53 -19.60
C ILE A 116 5.92 6.33 -18.88
N PHE A 117 5.32 5.16 -19.01
CA PHE A 117 5.81 3.89 -18.48
C PHE A 117 6.33 3.01 -19.61
N ASN A 118 7.65 2.89 -19.69
CA ASN A 118 8.35 2.04 -20.64
C ASN A 118 8.62 0.66 -20.04
N LEU A 119 8.13 -0.39 -20.71
CA LEU A 119 8.31 -1.78 -20.30
C LEU A 119 9.35 -2.54 -21.13
N GLN A 120 10.09 -1.83 -21.99
CA GLN A 120 11.15 -2.41 -22.81
C GLN A 120 12.48 -2.50 -22.05
N LEU A 121 13.28 -3.50 -22.41
CA LEU A 121 14.70 -3.48 -22.09
C LEU A 121 15.45 -2.73 -23.19
N PRO A 122 16.58 -2.05 -22.86
CA PRO A 122 17.45 -1.46 -23.87
C PRO A 122 17.87 -2.48 -24.93
N PHE A 123 18.00 -2.02 -26.16
CA PHE A 123 18.41 -2.78 -27.35
C PHE A 123 17.43 -3.86 -27.83
N GLU A 124 16.23 -3.98 -27.23
CA GLU A 124 15.18 -4.84 -27.77
C GLU A 124 14.64 -4.30 -29.09
N HIS A 125 14.30 -5.21 -30.01
CA HIS A 125 13.68 -4.85 -31.30
C HIS A 125 14.55 -3.89 -32.15
N ALA A 126 15.88 -4.04 -32.10
CA ALA A 126 16.83 -3.17 -32.81
C ALA A 126 16.72 -3.15 -34.34
N HIS A 127 16.01 -4.11 -34.93
CA HIS A 127 15.80 -4.20 -36.39
C HIS A 127 14.39 -3.80 -36.81
N CYS A 128 13.55 -3.49 -35.83
CA CYS A 128 12.14 -3.21 -36.04
C CYS A 128 12.00 -1.67 -36.21
N GLY A 129 11.36 -1.19 -37.28
CA GLY A 129 11.18 0.26 -37.55
C GLY A 129 12.48 1.07 -37.70
N ASN A 130 12.49 2.30 -37.16
CA ASN A 130 13.65 3.18 -37.15
C ASN A 130 14.79 2.63 -36.27
N PRO A 131 16.06 2.98 -36.58
CA PRO A 131 17.20 2.61 -35.74
C PRO A 131 17.02 3.04 -34.28
N LEU A 132 17.66 2.31 -33.37
CA LEU A 132 17.69 2.71 -31.96
C LEU A 132 18.73 3.83 -31.76
N THR A 133 18.47 4.71 -30.80
CA THR A 133 19.41 5.67 -30.25
C THR A 133 20.55 4.96 -29.53
N GLU A 134 21.59 5.72 -29.15
CA GLU A 134 22.72 5.18 -28.38
C GLU A 134 22.32 4.61 -27.01
N HIS A 135 21.21 5.08 -26.45
CA HIS A 135 20.64 4.58 -25.19
C HIS A 135 19.83 3.28 -25.35
N GLY A 136 19.69 2.77 -26.58
CA GLY A 136 19.07 1.48 -26.87
C GLY A 136 17.55 1.50 -26.98
N PHE A 137 16.93 2.68 -27.17
CA PHE A 137 15.50 2.83 -27.45
C PHE A 137 15.28 3.50 -28.80
N SER A 138 14.05 3.47 -29.35
CA SER A 138 13.74 4.14 -30.64
C SER A 138 13.55 5.65 -30.53
N TYR A 139 13.71 6.17 -29.31
CA TYR A 139 13.59 7.57 -28.96
C TYR A 139 14.50 7.85 -27.76
N ASP A 140 14.82 9.12 -27.51
CA ASP A 140 15.46 9.53 -26.27
C ASP A 140 14.42 9.78 -25.16
N PRO A 141 14.45 9.02 -24.05
CA PRO A 141 13.56 9.25 -22.90
C PRO A 141 13.65 10.65 -22.29
N GLU A 142 14.81 11.32 -22.38
CA GLU A 142 15.03 12.63 -21.76
C GLU A 142 14.13 13.71 -22.37
N ILE A 143 13.80 13.61 -23.66
CA ILE A 143 12.94 14.57 -24.36
C ILE A 143 11.56 14.65 -23.68
N PHE A 144 11.00 13.54 -23.18
CA PHE A 144 9.73 13.59 -22.44
C PHE A 144 9.87 14.38 -21.12
N MET A 145 10.98 14.20 -20.41
CA MET A 145 11.25 14.88 -19.13
C MET A 145 11.48 16.38 -19.32
N GLU A 146 12.19 16.78 -20.38
CA GLU A 146 12.37 18.18 -20.77
C GLU A 146 11.03 18.90 -21.01
N HIS A 147 10.02 18.16 -21.46
CA HIS A 147 8.66 18.66 -21.68
C HIS A 147 7.73 18.45 -20.46
N GLY A 148 8.29 18.17 -19.28
CA GLY A 148 7.53 18.06 -18.03
C GLY A 148 6.74 16.76 -17.88
N MET A 149 7.05 15.72 -18.67
CA MET A 149 6.49 14.38 -18.49
C MET A 149 7.49 13.45 -17.79
N ALA A 150 7.08 12.84 -16.67
CA ALA A 150 7.91 11.85 -16.01
C ALA A 150 8.08 10.60 -16.88
N HIS A 151 9.28 10.03 -16.90
CA HIS A 151 9.57 8.79 -17.64
C HIS A 151 10.04 7.69 -16.69
N TYR A 152 9.36 6.54 -16.73
CA TYR A 152 9.64 5.39 -15.86
C TYR A 152 10.04 4.17 -16.69
N ASN A 153 11.24 3.66 -16.43
CA ASN A 153 11.78 2.46 -17.08
C ASN A 153 11.59 1.21 -16.20
N PHE A 154 10.62 0.37 -16.54
CA PHE A 154 10.30 -0.89 -15.87
C PHE A 154 10.37 -2.09 -16.83
N GLY A 155 11.54 -2.27 -17.45
CA GLY A 155 11.76 -3.30 -18.45
C GLY A 155 11.75 -4.73 -17.91
N TRP A 156 11.10 -5.64 -18.64
CA TRP A 156 11.37 -7.08 -18.57
C TRP A 156 11.33 -7.67 -19.97
N PRO A 157 11.97 -8.83 -20.21
CA PRO A 157 12.18 -9.31 -21.57
C PRO A 157 10.90 -9.51 -22.37
N ASP A 158 10.97 -9.23 -23.68
CA ASP A 158 9.81 -9.38 -24.56
C ASP A 158 9.23 -10.80 -24.59
N PHE A 159 7.90 -10.87 -24.66
CA PHE A 159 7.09 -12.09 -24.43
C PHE A 159 7.33 -12.80 -23.08
N GLY A 160 8.17 -12.24 -22.21
CA GLY A 160 8.42 -12.71 -20.86
C GLY A 160 7.36 -12.27 -19.86
N ILE A 161 7.59 -12.67 -18.61
CA ILE A 161 6.76 -12.36 -17.45
C ILE A 161 7.64 -11.77 -16.35
N ALA A 162 7.23 -10.65 -15.77
CA ALA A 162 7.80 -10.12 -14.54
C ALA A 162 7.28 -10.93 -13.33
N SER A 163 7.98 -10.84 -12.19
CA SER A 163 7.47 -11.42 -10.93
C SER A 163 6.25 -10.63 -10.43
N VAL A 164 5.45 -11.22 -9.53
CA VAL A 164 4.27 -10.52 -9.00
C VAL A 164 4.67 -9.32 -8.13
N GLU A 165 5.82 -9.41 -7.46
CA GLU A 165 6.41 -8.35 -6.65
C GLU A 165 6.88 -7.20 -7.55
N GLN A 166 7.61 -7.50 -8.64
CA GLN A 166 8.02 -6.48 -9.60
C GLN A 166 6.79 -5.78 -10.21
N ILE A 167 5.75 -6.53 -10.59
CA ILE A 167 4.51 -5.94 -11.11
C ILE A 167 3.84 -5.05 -10.04
N LEU A 168 3.80 -5.49 -8.78
CA LEU A 168 3.24 -4.71 -7.68
C LEU A 168 3.96 -3.36 -7.53
N ASP A 169 5.30 -3.36 -7.58
CA ASP A 169 6.08 -2.13 -7.50
C ASP A 169 5.72 -1.16 -8.64
N VAL A 170 5.59 -1.65 -9.87
CA VAL A 170 5.18 -0.80 -11.02
C VAL A 170 3.75 -0.29 -10.84
N VAL A 171 2.83 -1.15 -10.43
CA VAL A 171 1.41 -0.78 -10.19
C VAL A 171 1.28 0.30 -9.13
N LYS A 172 2.11 0.27 -8.06
CA LYS A 172 2.14 1.32 -7.05
C LYS A 172 2.64 2.65 -7.60
N VAL A 173 3.64 2.64 -8.47
CA VAL A 173 4.12 3.86 -9.15
C VAL A 173 3.07 4.40 -10.12
N MET A 174 2.36 3.52 -10.85
CA MET A 174 1.22 3.92 -11.68
C MET A 174 0.11 4.56 -10.85
N GLN A 175 -0.24 3.98 -9.70
CA GLN A 175 -1.26 4.52 -8.80
C GLN A 175 -0.86 5.91 -8.32
N HIS A 176 0.37 6.08 -7.83
CA HIS A 176 0.88 7.39 -7.40
C HIS A 176 0.90 8.43 -8.53
N ALA A 177 1.27 8.05 -9.74
CA ALA A 177 1.26 8.94 -10.91
C ALA A 177 -0.17 9.42 -11.27
N LEU A 178 -1.18 8.57 -11.06
CA LEU A 178 -2.59 8.91 -11.26
C LEU A 178 -3.14 9.78 -10.13
N ASP A 179 -2.81 9.47 -8.88
CA ASP A 179 -3.27 10.22 -7.69
C ASP A 179 -2.73 11.67 -7.66
N THR A 180 -1.56 11.90 -8.26
CA THR A 180 -0.97 13.24 -8.43
C THR A 180 -1.58 14.04 -9.59
N GLY A 181 -2.68 13.55 -10.18
CA GLY A 181 -3.53 14.29 -11.12
C GLY A 181 -3.02 14.32 -12.56
N GLY A 182 -2.24 13.31 -12.97
CA GLY A 182 -1.80 13.14 -14.35
C GLY A 182 -2.34 11.85 -14.97
N LYS A 183 -2.65 11.87 -16.27
CA LYS A 183 -2.89 10.62 -17.01
C LYS A 183 -1.56 9.96 -17.34
N ILE A 184 -1.59 8.66 -17.57
CA ILE A 184 -0.38 7.88 -17.85
C ILE A 184 -0.46 7.22 -19.23
N ALA A 185 0.67 7.15 -19.93
CA ALA A 185 0.83 6.30 -21.10
C ALA A 185 1.74 5.11 -20.76
N VAL A 186 1.33 3.91 -21.17
CA VAL A 186 2.08 2.67 -20.92
C VAL A 186 2.41 2.02 -22.24
N HIS A 187 3.68 1.65 -22.42
CA HIS A 187 4.13 1.03 -23.67
C HIS A 187 5.13 -0.09 -23.45
N CYS A 188 5.14 -1.01 -24.40
CA CYS A 188 6.25 -1.93 -24.63
C CYS A 188 6.68 -1.71 -26.08
N HIS A 189 6.90 -2.76 -26.87
CA HIS A 189 7.09 -2.60 -28.31
C HIS A 189 5.77 -2.23 -29.04
N ALA A 190 4.80 -3.16 -29.09
CA ALA A 190 3.52 -2.94 -29.78
C ALA A 190 2.40 -2.40 -28.86
N GLY A 191 2.66 -2.30 -27.56
CA GLY A 191 1.64 -1.92 -26.58
C GLY A 191 0.56 -3.00 -26.36
N LEU A 192 0.87 -4.29 -26.53
CA LEU A 192 -0.12 -5.38 -26.48
C LEU A 192 0.14 -6.39 -25.36
N GLY A 193 1.28 -7.09 -25.40
CA GLY A 193 1.61 -8.14 -24.42
C GLY A 193 1.87 -7.58 -23.02
N ARG A 194 3.10 -7.08 -22.79
CA ARG A 194 3.55 -6.53 -21.49
C ARG A 194 2.65 -5.39 -21.00
N THR A 195 2.31 -4.45 -21.89
CA THR A 195 1.39 -3.35 -21.61
C THR A 195 0.02 -3.85 -21.17
N GLY A 196 -0.59 -4.77 -21.93
CA GLY A 196 -1.90 -5.32 -21.57
C GLY A 196 -1.86 -6.08 -20.23
N THR A 197 -0.80 -6.85 -19.98
CA THR A 197 -0.62 -7.57 -18.70
C THR A 197 -0.50 -6.60 -17.53
N LEU A 198 0.33 -5.56 -17.64
CA LEU A 198 0.50 -4.59 -16.57
C LEU A 198 -0.80 -3.82 -16.29
N ILE A 199 -1.51 -3.36 -17.33
CA ILE A 199 -2.77 -2.64 -17.16
C ILE A 199 -3.84 -3.56 -16.54
N CYS A 200 -3.89 -4.86 -16.90
CA CYS A 200 -4.77 -5.80 -16.20
C CYS A 200 -4.46 -5.89 -14.71
N CYS A 201 -3.18 -6.03 -14.35
CA CYS A 201 -2.74 -6.06 -12.94
C CYS A 201 -3.08 -4.75 -12.22
N PHE A 202 -2.91 -3.61 -12.88
CA PHE A 202 -3.32 -2.32 -12.33
C PHE A 202 -4.83 -2.26 -12.05
N LEU A 203 -5.67 -2.75 -12.96
CA LEU A 203 -7.13 -2.77 -12.76
C LEU A 203 -7.57 -3.69 -11.62
N ILE A 204 -6.89 -4.83 -11.45
CA ILE A 204 -7.09 -5.72 -10.28
C ILE A 204 -6.77 -4.95 -8.99
N TRP A 205 -5.65 -4.23 -8.96
CA TRP A 205 -5.20 -3.46 -7.81
C TRP A 205 -6.15 -2.29 -7.47
N ASN A 206 -6.37 -1.41 -8.44
CA ASN A 206 -7.09 -0.15 -8.25
C ASN A 206 -8.60 -0.34 -8.14
N ARG A 207 -9.19 -1.26 -8.90
CA ARG A 207 -10.66 -1.43 -8.98
C ARG A 207 -11.17 -2.71 -8.32
N ALA A 208 -10.29 -3.50 -7.70
CA ALA A 208 -10.61 -4.82 -7.15
C ALA A 208 -11.28 -5.77 -8.17
N TRP A 209 -10.98 -5.61 -9.46
CA TRP A 209 -11.50 -6.49 -10.51
C TRP A 209 -10.90 -7.88 -10.43
N THR A 210 -11.64 -8.88 -10.90
CA THR A 210 -11.07 -10.21 -11.16
C THR A 210 -10.15 -10.16 -12.38
N ALA A 211 -9.24 -11.13 -12.48
CA ALA A 211 -8.37 -11.30 -13.64
C ALA A 211 -9.19 -11.44 -14.92
N GLU A 212 -10.32 -12.15 -14.87
CA GLU A 212 -11.24 -12.30 -15.99
C GLU A 212 -11.83 -10.96 -16.44
N GLN A 213 -12.36 -10.17 -15.50
CA GLN A 213 -12.90 -8.84 -15.79
C GLN A 213 -11.85 -7.92 -16.42
N ALA A 214 -10.64 -7.90 -15.84
CA ALA A 214 -9.52 -7.11 -16.35
C ALA A 214 -9.10 -7.54 -17.76
N LEU A 215 -8.95 -8.84 -18.00
CA LEU A 215 -8.59 -9.39 -19.32
C LEU A 215 -9.65 -9.08 -20.38
N GLN A 216 -10.93 -9.26 -20.05
CA GLN A 216 -12.04 -8.99 -20.96
C GLN A 216 -12.08 -7.51 -21.33
N HIS A 217 -11.96 -6.61 -20.35
CA HIS A 217 -11.97 -5.16 -20.58
C HIS A 217 -10.79 -4.69 -21.43
N VAL A 218 -9.57 -5.11 -21.08
CA VAL A 218 -8.37 -4.68 -21.83
C VAL A 218 -8.42 -5.20 -23.28
N ARG A 219 -8.88 -6.43 -23.50
CA ARG A 219 -9.01 -7.02 -24.85
C ARG A 219 -10.15 -6.41 -25.65
N SER A 220 -11.26 -6.01 -25.02
CA SER A 220 -12.37 -5.36 -25.73
C SER A 220 -11.98 -3.96 -26.20
N ARG A 221 -11.19 -3.22 -25.40
CA ARG A 221 -10.67 -1.90 -25.77
C ARG A 221 -9.53 -1.99 -26.78
N ARG A 222 -8.58 -2.91 -26.58
CA ARG A 222 -7.39 -3.06 -27.43
C ARG A 222 -7.20 -4.53 -27.81
N PRO A 223 -7.83 -4.98 -28.91
CA PRO A 223 -7.77 -6.37 -29.37
C PRO A 223 -6.34 -6.90 -29.53
N GLY A 224 -6.11 -8.14 -29.12
CA GLY A 224 -4.78 -8.77 -29.15
C GLY A 224 -3.87 -8.45 -27.95
N SER A 225 -4.38 -7.72 -26.94
CA SER A 225 -3.68 -7.49 -25.67
C SER A 225 -3.62 -8.74 -24.80
N VAL A 226 -2.53 -8.89 -24.03
CA VAL A 226 -2.14 -10.14 -23.35
C VAL A 226 -1.97 -11.24 -24.40
N GLN A 227 -0.71 -11.53 -24.73
CA GLN A 227 -0.34 -12.21 -25.97
C GLN A 227 0.08 -13.67 -25.77
N SER A 228 0.08 -14.20 -24.55
CA SER A 228 0.43 -15.60 -24.29
C SER A 228 -0.32 -16.16 -23.08
N ALA A 229 -0.38 -17.49 -22.99
CA ALA A 229 -0.91 -18.19 -21.82
C ALA A 229 -0.11 -17.86 -20.55
N SER A 230 1.21 -17.69 -20.66
CA SER A 230 2.07 -17.31 -19.53
C SER A 230 1.76 -15.91 -18.99
N GLN A 231 1.43 -14.95 -19.87
CA GLN A 231 1.02 -13.61 -19.50
C GLN A 231 -0.36 -13.60 -18.85
N GLN A 232 -1.32 -14.37 -19.37
CA GLN A 232 -2.63 -14.52 -18.73
C GLN A 232 -2.51 -15.14 -17.34
N SER A 233 -1.76 -16.24 -17.20
CA SER A 233 -1.49 -16.85 -15.90
C SER A 233 -0.78 -15.87 -14.95
N ARG A 234 0.02 -14.93 -15.46
CA ARG A 234 0.63 -13.88 -14.63
C ARG A 234 -0.41 -12.94 -14.02
N VAL A 235 -1.44 -12.56 -14.77
CA VAL A 235 -2.57 -11.74 -14.27
C VAL A 235 -3.33 -12.48 -13.18
N GLU A 236 -3.62 -13.78 -13.38
CA GLU A 236 -4.28 -14.63 -12.37
C GLU A 236 -3.44 -14.79 -11.09
N ASN A 237 -2.14 -15.03 -11.24
CA ASN A 237 -1.20 -15.12 -10.12
C ASN A 237 -1.12 -13.78 -9.36
N PHE A 238 -1.17 -12.66 -10.07
CA PHE A 238 -1.18 -11.33 -9.46
C PHE A 238 -2.47 -11.10 -8.65
N GLN A 239 -3.64 -11.48 -9.16
CA GLN A 239 -4.88 -11.44 -8.38
C GLN A 239 -4.77 -12.27 -7.09
N ALA A 240 -4.31 -13.52 -7.19
CA ALA A 240 -4.15 -14.39 -6.03
C ALA A 240 -3.13 -13.86 -5.00
N PHE A 241 -2.12 -13.13 -5.48
CA PHE A 241 -1.15 -12.44 -4.63
C PHE A 241 -1.77 -11.23 -3.92
N VAL A 242 -2.46 -10.35 -4.66
CA VAL A 242 -3.21 -9.22 -4.09
C VAL A 242 -4.22 -9.66 -3.04
N GLU A 243 -4.99 -10.72 -3.31
CA GLU A 243 -5.97 -11.26 -2.37
C GLU A 243 -5.31 -11.74 -1.06
N SER A 244 -4.10 -12.29 -1.13
CA SER A 244 -3.36 -12.71 0.07
C SER A 244 -2.85 -11.54 0.93
N LEU A 245 -2.82 -10.33 0.37
CA LEU A 245 -2.42 -9.12 1.08
C LEU A 245 -3.59 -8.38 1.72
N LYS A 246 -4.84 -8.73 1.38
CA LYS A 246 -6.03 -8.02 1.85
C LYS A 246 -6.32 -8.16 3.34
N PRO A 247 -6.25 -9.35 3.97
CA PRO A 247 -6.61 -9.49 5.38
C PRO A 247 -5.81 -8.52 6.27
N VAL A 248 -6.49 -7.70 7.06
CA VAL A 248 -5.87 -6.89 8.12
C VAL A 248 -5.72 -7.74 9.39
N PHE A 249 -6.74 -8.54 9.69
CA PHE A 249 -6.75 -9.54 10.77
C PHE A 249 -6.27 -10.87 10.19
N ASP A 250 -5.04 -11.23 10.49
CA ASP A 250 -4.42 -12.48 10.04
C ASP A 250 -3.60 -13.10 11.17
N SER A 251 -4.14 -14.17 11.75
CA SER A 251 -3.54 -14.85 12.88
C SER A 251 -2.29 -15.66 12.57
N ASN A 252 -1.87 -15.69 11.31
CA ASN A 252 -0.61 -16.30 10.92
C ASN A 252 0.57 -15.33 10.97
N LEU A 253 0.33 -14.04 11.21
CA LEU A 253 1.38 -13.03 11.20
C LEU A 253 1.67 -12.50 12.60
N ASP A 254 2.95 -12.41 12.93
CA ASP A 254 3.37 -11.57 14.04
C ASP A 254 3.32 -10.07 13.67
N PHE A 255 3.61 -9.21 14.64
CA PHE A 255 3.57 -7.75 14.47
C PHE A 255 4.50 -7.23 13.35
N ASP A 256 5.74 -7.72 13.29
CA ASP A 256 6.72 -7.25 12.30
C ASP A 256 6.44 -7.84 10.92
N GLU A 257 5.93 -9.06 10.83
CA GLU A 257 5.41 -9.67 9.62
C GLU A 257 4.22 -8.88 9.06
N HIS A 258 3.32 -8.39 9.94
CA HIS A 258 2.24 -7.51 9.54
C HIS A 258 2.78 -6.19 8.93
N LEU A 259 3.76 -5.54 9.58
CA LEU A 259 4.37 -4.33 9.03
C LEU A 259 5.10 -4.58 7.70
N LYS A 260 5.80 -5.71 7.56
CA LYS A 260 6.42 -6.12 6.30
C LYS A 260 5.38 -6.30 5.20
N ARG A 261 4.22 -6.91 5.50
CA ARG A 261 3.10 -7.05 4.56
C ARG A 261 2.49 -5.69 4.21
N GLN A 262 2.28 -4.82 5.20
CA GLN A 262 1.79 -3.46 4.99
C GLN A 262 2.72 -2.66 4.06
N ALA A 263 4.04 -2.79 4.21
CA ALA A 263 5.01 -2.11 3.35
C ALA A 263 4.91 -2.52 1.87
N LEU A 264 4.41 -3.72 1.57
CA LEU A 264 4.09 -4.12 0.20
C LEU A 264 2.90 -3.33 -0.34
N VAL A 265 1.92 -3.02 0.52
CA VAL A 265 0.66 -2.38 0.10
C VAL A 265 0.77 -0.86 0.01
N LEU A 266 1.34 -0.20 1.02
CA LEU A 266 1.41 1.26 1.08
C LEU A 266 2.43 1.81 0.08
N TYR A 267 2.15 2.99 -0.50
CA TYR A 267 3.05 3.74 -1.37
C TYR A 267 3.09 5.22 -0.96
N GLY A 268 3.84 6.05 -1.70
CA GLY A 268 3.83 7.50 -1.54
C GLY A 268 4.26 7.99 -0.15
N LEU A 269 3.63 9.08 0.30
CA LEU A 269 3.87 9.65 1.64
C LEU A 269 3.33 8.74 2.74
N GLU A 270 2.25 8.01 2.46
CA GLU A 270 1.64 7.09 3.42
C GLU A 270 2.61 5.97 3.84
N ALA A 271 3.31 5.36 2.89
CA ALA A 271 4.32 4.35 3.20
C ALA A 271 5.47 4.88 4.06
N ARG A 272 5.80 6.17 3.93
CA ARG A 272 6.86 6.82 4.71
C ARG A 272 6.40 7.09 6.14
N VAL A 273 5.22 7.68 6.29
CA VAL A 273 4.63 8.05 7.60
C VAL A 273 4.29 6.80 8.41
N LEU A 274 3.66 5.80 7.78
CA LEU A 274 3.20 4.58 8.42
C LEU A 274 4.22 3.44 8.34
N LYS A 275 5.50 3.75 8.08
CA LYS A 275 6.56 2.74 7.96
C LYS A 275 6.64 1.82 9.19
N ASN A 276 6.45 2.40 10.37
CA ASN A 276 6.62 1.72 11.67
C ASN A 276 5.31 1.62 12.47
N ILE A 277 4.17 2.04 11.90
CA ILE A 277 2.88 2.04 12.59
C ILE A 277 1.86 1.28 11.74
N PRO A 278 1.20 0.25 12.27
CA PRO A 278 0.10 -0.41 11.59
C PRO A 278 -0.99 0.59 11.24
N LYS A 279 -1.43 0.62 9.97
CA LYS A 279 -2.44 1.58 9.50
C LYS A 279 -3.75 1.49 10.29
N ILE A 280 -4.13 0.30 10.77
CA ILE A 280 -5.27 0.13 11.66
C ILE A 280 -5.10 0.86 12.99
N ALA A 281 -3.93 0.77 13.63
CA ALA A 281 -3.65 1.48 14.87
C ALA A 281 -3.66 3.00 14.64
N PHE A 282 -3.06 3.46 13.55
CA PHE A 282 -3.07 4.86 13.15
C PHE A 282 -4.50 5.40 12.94
N VAL A 283 -5.29 4.75 12.08
CA VAL A 283 -6.65 5.19 11.74
C VAL A 283 -7.55 5.19 12.97
N VAL A 284 -7.53 4.12 13.79
CA VAL A 284 -8.35 4.06 15.02
C VAL A 284 -7.99 5.20 15.98
N CYS A 285 -6.69 5.44 16.20
CA CYS A 285 -6.24 6.53 17.07
C CYS A 285 -6.69 7.90 16.54
N GLU A 286 -6.54 8.15 15.24
CA GLU A 286 -6.94 9.42 14.63
C GLU A 286 -8.47 9.62 14.63
N VAL A 287 -9.26 8.54 14.49
CA VAL A 287 -10.72 8.60 14.64
C VAL A 287 -11.10 8.93 16.08
N LEU A 288 -10.47 8.30 17.08
CA LEU A 288 -10.73 8.62 18.49
C LEU A 288 -10.40 10.09 18.80
N LEU A 289 -9.25 10.59 18.34
CA LEU A 289 -8.90 12.01 18.51
C LEU A 289 -9.92 12.95 17.87
N GLU A 290 -10.51 12.57 16.73
CA GLU A 290 -11.60 13.31 16.09
C GLU A 290 -12.90 13.25 16.92
N LEU A 291 -13.31 12.06 17.36
CA LEU A 291 -14.54 11.84 18.13
C LEU A 291 -14.56 12.60 19.47
N PHE A 292 -13.39 12.72 20.10
CA PHE A 292 -13.23 13.45 21.36
C PHE A 292 -12.85 14.94 21.15
N GLY A 293 -12.91 15.45 19.92
CA GLY A 293 -12.73 16.88 19.62
C GLY A 293 -11.29 17.40 19.74
N LEU A 294 -10.30 16.51 19.79
CA LEU A 294 -8.87 16.86 19.83
C LEU A 294 -8.30 17.12 18.42
N LYS A 295 -9.02 16.69 17.38
CA LYS A 295 -8.77 16.99 15.97
C LYS A 295 -10.04 17.55 15.33
N ARG A 296 -9.88 18.30 14.23
CA ARG A 296 -11.02 18.85 13.49
C ARG A 296 -11.89 17.72 12.93
N SER A 297 -13.20 17.93 12.88
CA SER A 297 -14.12 17.00 12.21
C SER A 297 -13.77 16.87 10.72
N GLY A 298 -13.82 15.64 10.20
CA GLY A 298 -13.48 15.26 8.84
C GLY A 298 -11.97 15.12 8.58
N HIS A 299 -11.10 15.23 9.59
CA HIS A 299 -9.65 15.16 9.35
C HIS A 299 -9.22 13.76 8.89
N VAL A 300 -9.79 12.69 9.48
CA VAL A 300 -9.46 11.32 9.06
C VAL A 300 -9.86 11.09 7.61
N ARG A 301 -11.06 11.55 7.22
CA ARG A 301 -11.55 11.43 5.84
C ARG A 301 -10.66 12.19 4.87
N THR A 302 -10.24 13.41 5.25
CA THR A 302 -9.32 14.22 4.43
C THR A 302 -8.00 13.48 4.21
N PHE A 303 -7.46 12.87 5.27
CA PHE A 303 -6.25 12.05 5.18
C PHE A 303 -6.40 10.82 4.28
N LEU A 304 -7.51 10.09 4.41
CA LEU A 304 -7.76 8.90 3.58
C LEU A 304 -7.98 9.24 2.10
N GLN A 305 -8.32 10.49 1.76
CA GLN A 305 -8.56 10.96 0.40
C GLN A 305 -7.33 11.59 -0.26
N ASN A 306 -6.47 12.26 0.52
CA ASN A 306 -5.40 13.08 -0.03
C ASN A 306 -4.08 12.87 0.73
N GLU A 307 -3.11 12.24 0.08
CA GLU A 307 -1.77 12.03 0.64
C GLU A 307 -1.07 13.34 1.06
N SER A 308 -1.38 14.50 0.45
CA SER A 308 -0.72 15.76 0.81
C SER A 308 -1.02 16.19 2.25
N SER A 309 -2.10 15.70 2.88
CA SER A 309 -2.33 15.94 4.31
C SER A 309 -1.26 15.31 5.20
N LEU A 310 -0.55 14.29 4.68
CA LEU A 310 0.52 13.60 5.39
C LEU A 310 1.83 14.38 5.47
N GLU A 311 1.97 15.47 4.71
CA GLU A 311 3.16 16.33 4.76
C GLU A 311 3.37 16.97 6.14
N LYS A 312 2.29 17.07 6.94
CA LYS A 312 2.32 17.57 8.32
C LYS A 312 2.90 16.57 9.31
N TRP A 313 3.15 15.33 8.89
CA TRP A 313 3.66 14.28 9.76
C TRP A 313 5.16 14.07 9.56
N SER A 314 5.90 13.99 10.66
CA SER A 314 7.34 13.73 10.66
C SER A 314 7.70 12.69 11.71
N VAL A 315 8.85 12.06 11.55
CA VAL A 315 9.39 11.14 12.56
C VAL A 315 10.55 11.84 13.25
N ASP A 316 10.48 11.98 14.57
CA ASP A 316 11.56 12.60 15.34
C ASP A 316 12.81 11.70 15.39
N THR A 317 13.90 12.22 15.95
CA THR A 317 15.17 11.47 16.07
C THR A 317 15.05 10.21 16.93
N ARG A 318 14.05 10.14 17.82
CA ARG A 318 13.74 8.99 18.68
C ARG A 318 12.88 7.95 17.97
N GLY A 319 12.30 8.28 16.82
CA GLY A 319 11.42 7.42 16.05
C GLY A 319 9.94 7.64 16.30
N ASN A 320 9.55 8.65 17.09
CA ASN A 320 8.15 8.98 17.34
C ASN A 320 7.53 9.65 16.13
N LEU A 321 6.29 9.26 15.81
CA LEU A 321 5.50 9.96 14.81
C LEU A 321 4.91 11.24 15.41
N MET A 322 5.23 12.37 14.81
CA MET A 322 4.83 13.72 15.20
C MET A 322 3.88 14.32 14.17
N HIS A 323 2.91 15.11 14.61
CA HIS A 323 2.05 15.92 13.75
C HIS A 323 2.33 17.40 14.00
N HIS A 324 2.87 18.11 13.01
CA HIS A 324 3.08 19.55 13.07
C HIS A 324 1.73 20.26 12.93
N VAL A 325 1.32 20.96 13.98
CA VAL A 325 0.18 21.87 13.92
C VAL A 325 0.72 23.21 13.43
N ASP A 326 0.18 23.75 12.35
CA ASP A 326 0.47 25.13 11.95
C ASP A 326 0.02 26.05 13.10
N HIS A 327 0.91 26.90 13.60
CA HIS A 327 0.63 27.89 14.65
C HIS A 327 -0.40 28.98 14.25
N GLN A 328 -1.14 28.77 13.17
CA GLN A 328 -2.23 29.61 12.70
C GLN A 328 -3.47 28.77 12.43
N VAL A 329 -4.15 28.40 13.52
CA VAL A 329 -5.58 28.08 13.48
C VAL A 329 -6.20 28.63 14.73
N ASP A 330 -7.24 29.42 14.53
CA ASP A 330 -8.13 29.98 15.54
C ASP A 330 -8.53 28.96 16.61
N ALA A 331 -8.74 29.47 17.83
CA ALA A 331 -9.35 28.74 18.92
C ALA A 331 -10.53 27.90 18.42
N PRO A 332 -10.76 26.68 18.96
CA PRO A 332 -11.84 25.81 18.51
C PRO A 332 -13.15 26.59 18.51
N SER A 333 -13.66 26.92 17.32
CA SER A 333 -14.96 27.58 17.18
C SER A 333 -16.00 26.56 17.60
N ASP A 334 -16.72 26.90 18.65
CA ASP A 334 -17.96 26.29 19.11
C ASP A 334 -17.89 24.78 19.34
N THR A 335 -17.73 24.47 20.63
CA THR A 335 -18.25 23.30 21.31
C THR A 335 -19.45 22.73 20.58
N ILE A 336 -19.30 21.54 19.98
CA ILE A 336 -20.45 20.72 19.62
C ILE A 336 -21.17 20.44 20.93
N LYS A 337 -22.27 21.17 21.18
CA LYS A 337 -23.21 20.85 22.25
C LYS A 337 -23.81 19.50 21.90
N SER A 338 -23.37 18.46 22.62
CA SER A 338 -24.09 17.19 22.67
C SER A 338 -25.52 17.46 23.13
N PRO A 339 -26.56 16.94 22.45
CA PRO A 339 -27.93 16.98 22.94
C PRO A 339 -28.21 15.97 24.07
N SER A 340 -27.21 15.21 24.54
CA SER A 340 -27.38 14.26 25.66
C SER A 340 -26.85 14.82 26.98
N ALA A 341 -27.61 14.62 28.05
CA ALA A 341 -27.30 15.04 29.41
C ALA A 341 -26.12 14.29 30.08
N ASN A 342 -25.33 13.52 29.33
CA ASN A 342 -24.11 12.86 29.80
C ASN A 342 -23.07 12.83 28.66
N PRO A 343 -21.97 13.61 28.73
CA PRO A 343 -20.91 13.55 27.74
C PRO A 343 -20.23 12.17 27.78
N ILE A 344 -19.99 11.57 26.61
CA ILE A 344 -19.15 10.37 26.50
C ILE A 344 -17.72 10.82 26.77
N THR A 345 -17.19 10.51 27.95
CA THR A 345 -15.78 10.73 28.29
C THR A 345 -14.96 9.51 27.93
N PHE A 346 -13.66 9.70 27.67
CA PHE A 346 -12.76 8.57 27.39
C PHE A 346 -12.67 7.62 28.59
N ALA A 347 -12.70 8.15 29.81
CA ALA A 347 -12.79 7.37 31.05
C ALA A 347 -13.99 6.42 31.06
N ASN A 348 -15.19 6.89 30.66
CA ASN A 348 -16.38 6.05 30.57
C ASN A 348 -16.23 4.94 29.53
N VAL A 349 -15.63 5.26 28.38
CA VAL A 349 -15.34 4.27 27.33
C VAL A 349 -14.39 3.21 27.88
N ILE A 350 -13.23 3.60 28.42
CA ILE A 350 -12.24 2.66 28.96
C ILE A 350 -12.82 1.82 30.11
N ASN A 351 -13.70 2.37 30.95
CA ASN A 351 -14.39 1.60 31.99
C ASN A 351 -15.26 0.50 31.42
N LEU A 352 -16.01 0.78 30.35
CA LEU A 352 -16.80 -0.24 29.65
C LEU A 352 -15.89 -1.33 29.06
N MET A 353 -14.71 -0.97 28.55
CA MET A 353 -13.71 -1.89 28.00
C MET A 353 -13.09 -2.82 29.06
N GLN A 354 -13.19 -2.49 30.34
CA GLN A 354 -12.74 -3.34 31.44
C GLN A 354 -13.78 -4.37 31.89
N SER A 355 -15.05 -4.20 31.49
CA SER A 355 -16.11 -5.14 31.85
C SER A 355 -15.93 -6.51 31.19
N ALA A 356 -16.34 -7.58 31.89
CA ALA A 356 -16.23 -8.96 31.41
C ALA A 356 -16.94 -9.23 30.06
N ASN A 357 -17.89 -8.37 29.69
CA ASN A 357 -18.68 -8.48 28.46
C ASN A 357 -18.04 -7.79 27.25
N PHE A 358 -16.92 -7.08 27.39
CA PHE A 358 -16.30 -6.40 26.25
C PHE A 358 -15.84 -7.37 25.12
N HIS A 359 -15.61 -8.64 25.44
CA HIS A 359 -15.30 -9.68 24.46
C HIS A 359 -16.48 -10.05 23.54
N THR A 360 -17.71 -9.58 23.82
CA THR A 360 -18.80 -9.75 22.86
C THR A 360 -18.57 -8.81 21.68
N VAL A 361 -17.82 -9.31 20.69
CA VAL A 361 -17.74 -8.71 19.35
C VAL A 361 -19.15 -8.75 18.77
N ASP A 362 -19.87 -7.64 18.89
CA ASP A 362 -21.20 -7.52 18.32
C ASP A 362 -21.14 -7.50 16.79
N ASN A 363 -22.31 -7.57 16.16
CA ASN A 363 -22.41 -7.65 14.70
C ASN A 363 -21.75 -6.46 14.00
N ALA A 364 -21.67 -5.28 14.63
CA ALA A 364 -21.07 -4.10 14.02
C ALA A 364 -19.55 -4.25 13.94
N VAL A 365 -18.90 -4.70 15.01
CA VAL A 365 -17.44 -4.93 14.99
C VAL A 365 -17.09 -6.09 14.04
N GLN A 366 -17.89 -7.15 13.97
CA GLN A 366 -17.68 -8.23 12.99
C GLN A 366 -17.74 -7.70 11.55
N GLN A 367 -18.73 -6.87 11.25
CA GLN A 367 -18.87 -6.25 9.94
C GLN A 367 -17.67 -5.35 9.58
N LEU A 368 -17.18 -4.54 10.53
CA LEU A 368 -15.96 -3.74 10.34
C LEU A 368 -14.74 -4.63 10.03
N GLN A 369 -14.57 -5.75 10.74
CA GLN A 369 -13.48 -6.70 10.47
C GLN A 369 -13.60 -7.32 9.06
N GLU A 370 -14.81 -7.67 8.63
CA GLU A 370 -15.05 -8.21 7.30
C GLU A 370 -14.70 -7.22 6.20
N TRP A 371 -15.13 -5.96 6.33
CA TRP A 371 -14.78 -4.90 5.39
C TRP A 371 -13.27 -4.68 5.32
N LEU A 372 -12.60 -4.56 6.48
CA LEU A 372 -11.14 -4.41 6.54
C LEU A 372 -10.39 -5.57 5.87
N ASN A 373 -10.90 -6.79 5.98
CA ASN A 373 -10.26 -7.98 5.41
C ASN A 373 -10.50 -8.19 3.91
N ARG A 374 -11.62 -7.70 3.35
CA ARG A 374 -12.07 -8.10 2.00
C ARG A 374 -12.08 -6.98 0.98
N GLU A 375 -12.34 -5.75 1.43
CA GLU A 375 -12.50 -4.62 0.52
C GLU A 375 -11.16 -4.15 -0.09
N ASN A 376 -11.27 -3.23 -1.04
CA ASN A 376 -10.11 -2.60 -1.66
C ASN A 376 -9.24 -1.89 -0.62
N PHE A 377 -7.91 -1.92 -0.82
CA PHE A 377 -6.92 -1.41 0.14
C PHE A 377 -7.12 0.04 0.58
N ASN A 378 -7.67 0.90 -0.30
CA ASN A 378 -7.95 2.30 0.01
C ASN A 378 -9.34 2.47 0.65
N GLN A 379 -10.36 1.83 0.09
CA GLN A 379 -11.76 2.01 0.49
C GLN A 379 -12.06 1.50 1.91
N ARG A 380 -11.45 0.39 2.31
CA ARG A 380 -11.75 -0.29 3.57
C ARG A 380 -11.62 0.58 4.83
N TRP A 381 -10.79 1.62 4.78
CA TRP A 381 -10.52 2.49 5.92
C TRP A 381 -11.60 3.56 6.13
N PHE A 382 -12.37 3.88 5.09
CA PHE A 382 -13.46 4.87 5.19
C PHE A 382 -14.56 4.38 6.14
N HIS A 383 -14.80 3.07 6.23
CA HIS A 383 -15.72 2.50 7.20
C HIS A 383 -15.35 2.82 8.65
N LEU A 384 -14.06 2.94 8.96
CA LEU A 384 -13.61 3.36 10.29
C LEU A 384 -13.84 4.86 10.51
N ALA A 385 -13.57 5.68 9.50
CA ALA A 385 -13.80 7.13 9.56
C ALA A 385 -15.29 7.47 9.70
N ASP A 386 -16.17 6.64 9.16
CA ASP A 386 -17.62 6.83 9.18
C ASP A 386 -18.29 6.18 10.40
N HIS A 387 -17.51 5.51 11.25
CA HIS A 387 -18.01 4.78 12.41
C HIS A 387 -17.75 5.55 13.71
N PHE A 388 -18.81 6.13 14.28
CA PHE A 388 -18.71 7.10 15.38
C PHE A 388 -18.80 6.50 16.80
N ASN A 389 -18.72 5.19 16.96
CA ASN A 389 -18.75 4.56 18.29
C ASN A 389 -17.33 4.30 18.82
N PRO A 390 -16.86 5.05 19.85
CA PRO A 390 -15.49 4.90 20.38
C PRO A 390 -15.24 3.54 21.04
N VAL A 391 -16.27 2.88 21.58
CA VAL A 391 -16.13 1.53 22.14
C VAL A 391 -15.78 0.55 21.03
N HIS A 392 -16.53 0.57 19.92
CA HIS A 392 -16.29 -0.30 18.76
C HIS A 392 -14.92 -0.06 18.13
N GLN A 393 -14.47 1.20 18.03
CA GLN A 393 -13.13 1.54 17.54
C GLN A 393 -12.02 0.89 18.39
N LEU A 394 -12.12 1.00 19.72
CA LEU A 394 -11.18 0.35 20.63
C LEU A 394 -11.34 -1.17 20.65
N THR A 395 -12.57 -1.71 20.53
CA THR A 395 -12.81 -3.15 20.36
C THR A 395 -12.04 -3.68 19.18
N LEU A 396 -12.14 -2.99 18.04
CA LEU A 396 -11.49 -3.38 16.82
C LEU A 396 -9.96 -3.38 16.94
N LEU A 397 -9.39 -2.35 17.57
CA LEU A 397 -7.95 -2.26 17.82
C LEU A 397 -7.47 -3.39 18.74
N GLY A 398 -8.17 -3.64 19.84
CA GLY A 398 -7.87 -4.74 20.76
C GLY A 398 -7.97 -6.10 20.07
N CYS A 399 -9.05 -6.35 19.32
CA CYS A 399 -9.21 -7.56 18.51
C CYS A 399 -8.06 -7.75 17.54
N TRP A 400 -7.53 -6.66 16.95
CA TRP A 400 -6.41 -6.76 16.01
C TRP A 400 -5.13 -7.20 16.71
N PHE A 401 -4.76 -6.57 17.83
CA PHE A 401 -3.61 -6.98 18.63
C PHE A 401 -3.72 -8.42 19.10
N CYS A 402 -4.89 -8.82 19.62
CA CYS A 402 -5.16 -10.18 20.07
C CYS A 402 -5.24 -11.19 18.90
N SER A 403 -5.38 -10.73 17.66
CA SER A 403 -5.38 -11.61 16.49
C SER A 403 -3.98 -11.95 16.01
N LEU A 404 -2.93 -11.25 16.46
CA LEU A 404 -1.55 -11.53 16.04
C LEU A 404 -1.14 -12.95 16.44
N LYS A 405 -0.26 -13.56 15.64
CA LYS A 405 0.27 -14.91 15.88
C LYS A 405 0.91 -15.06 17.25
N GLU A 406 1.63 -14.02 17.66
CA GLU A 406 2.24 -13.89 18.98
C GLU A 406 1.94 -12.48 19.52
N PRO A 407 1.86 -12.30 20.85
CA PRO A 407 1.69 -10.98 21.45
C PRO A 407 2.75 -9.99 20.96
N MET A 408 2.37 -8.72 20.81
CA MET A 408 3.28 -7.68 20.32
C MET A 408 4.52 -7.54 21.22
N LEU A 409 4.35 -7.67 22.55
CA LEU A 409 5.39 -7.54 23.55
C LEU A 409 5.52 -8.80 24.41
N ASN A 410 6.74 -9.09 24.83
CA ASN A 410 7.12 -10.16 25.75
C ASN A 410 8.12 -9.63 26.79
N SER A 411 8.54 -10.46 27.74
CA SER A 411 9.47 -10.05 28.80
C SER A 411 10.80 -9.47 28.30
N PHE A 412 11.32 -9.91 27.14
CA PHE A 412 12.61 -9.44 26.63
C PHE A 412 12.51 -8.07 25.96
N ASN A 413 11.53 -7.87 25.07
CA ASN A 413 11.38 -6.59 24.39
C ASN A 413 10.76 -5.52 25.30
N SER A 414 9.97 -5.90 26.32
CA SER A 414 9.49 -4.97 27.35
C SER A 414 10.62 -4.47 28.26
N ALA A 415 11.61 -5.30 28.60
CA ALA A 415 12.81 -4.83 29.29
C ALA A 415 13.57 -3.77 28.47
N SER A 416 13.72 -4.01 27.16
CA SER A 416 14.34 -3.03 26.25
C SER A 416 13.53 -1.74 26.10
N LEU A 417 12.19 -1.83 26.19
CA LEU A 417 11.29 -0.68 26.20
C LEU A 417 11.40 0.09 27.52
N PHE A 418 11.52 -0.60 28.65
CA PHE A 418 11.72 0.02 29.95
C PHE A 418 13.08 0.74 30.05
N ASP A 419 14.15 0.08 29.58
CA ASP A 419 15.51 0.60 29.55
C ASP A 419 15.73 1.67 28.48
N SER A 420 14.76 1.83 27.57
CA SER A 420 14.84 2.88 26.57
C SER A 420 14.95 4.22 27.26
N GLN A 421 16.04 4.93 27.01
CA GLN A 421 16.22 6.31 27.40
C GLN A 421 15.27 7.17 26.56
N LEU A 422 13.97 7.12 26.85
CA LEU A 422 12.89 7.82 26.14
C LEU A 422 13.13 9.34 26.10
N ILE A 423 13.92 9.84 27.05
CA ILE A 423 14.30 11.25 27.22
C ILE A 423 15.68 11.57 26.58
N THR A 424 16.66 10.64 26.58
CA THR A 424 18.06 10.92 26.19
C THR A 424 18.57 10.23 24.90
N GLY A 425 17.74 9.42 24.23
CA GLY A 425 17.84 9.24 22.77
C GLY A 425 18.61 8.03 22.19
N ALA A 426 18.95 7.01 22.98
CA ALA A 426 19.59 5.80 22.47
C ALA A 426 18.73 4.54 22.69
N CYS A 427 17.99 4.11 21.66
CA CYS A 427 17.37 2.79 21.60
C CYS A 427 18.10 1.90 20.60
N ALA A 428 18.64 0.77 21.06
CA ALA A 428 19.22 -0.24 20.18
C ALA A 428 18.12 -1.16 19.63
N PHE A 429 17.65 -0.87 18.42
CA PHE A 429 16.70 -1.74 17.72
C PHE A 429 17.42 -2.92 17.05
N SER A 430 16.72 -4.04 16.90
CA SER A 430 17.22 -5.17 16.10
C SER A 430 16.07 -5.89 15.44
N ASP A 431 16.29 -6.36 14.21
CA ASP A 431 15.32 -7.15 13.44
C ASP A 431 15.23 -8.62 13.91
N ASN A 432 15.87 -8.98 15.03
CA ASN A 432 15.78 -10.32 15.63
C ASN A 432 14.62 -10.37 16.63
N HIS A 433 13.82 -11.44 16.59
CA HIS A 433 12.64 -11.66 17.46
C HIS A 433 12.89 -11.58 19.00
N HIS A 434 14.15 -11.47 19.43
CA HIS A 434 14.54 -11.35 20.84
C HIS A 434 14.82 -9.90 21.29
N ARG A 435 14.60 -8.91 20.42
CA ARG A 435 14.83 -7.49 20.71
C ARG A 435 13.64 -6.65 20.25
N LEU A 436 13.47 -5.49 20.89
CA LEU A 436 12.44 -4.53 20.54
C LEU A 436 12.65 -4.02 19.10
N SER A 437 11.65 -4.21 18.24
CA SER A 437 11.66 -3.68 16.89
C SER A 437 11.31 -2.19 16.89
N ARG A 438 11.76 -1.45 15.87
CA ARG A 438 11.40 -0.03 15.73
C ARG A 438 9.90 0.15 15.53
N GLY A 439 9.23 -0.83 14.91
CA GLY A 439 7.78 -0.86 14.75
C GLY A 439 7.05 -0.96 16.08
N GLN A 440 7.46 -1.93 16.92
CA GLN A 440 6.89 -2.13 18.26
C GLN A 440 7.02 -0.86 19.10
N PHE A 441 8.23 -0.29 19.17
CA PHE A 441 8.48 0.96 19.91
C PHE A 441 7.61 2.12 19.41
N THR A 442 7.66 2.40 18.10
CA THR A 442 6.95 3.56 17.51
C THR A 442 5.45 3.44 17.71
N THR A 443 4.90 2.24 17.55
CA THR A 443 3.46 1.97 17.72
C THR A 443 3.04 2.10 19.17
N THR A 444 3.81 1.55 20.11
CA THR A 444 3.54 1.72 21.55
C THR A 444 3.55 3.19 21.94
N MET A 445 4.58 3.95 21.56
CA MET A 445 4.67 5.39 21.84
C MET A 445 3.47 6.16 21.26
N TYR A 446 3.08 5.84 20.04
CA TYR A 446 1.97 6.50 19.36
C TYR A 446 0.61 6.26 20.04
N ILE A 447 0.33 5.01 20.41
CA ILE A 447 -0.92 4.65 21.11
C ILE A 447 -0.95 5.25 22.51
N CYS A 448 0.15 5.14 23.27
CA CYS A 448 0.25 5.73 24.60
C CYS A 448 0.04 7.25 24.56
N ARG A 449 0.66 7.96 23.61
CA ARG A 449 0.45 9.40 23.41
C ARG A 449 -1.00 9.73 23.09
N THR A 450 -1.62 8.96 22.21
CA THR A 450 -3.05 9.13 21.89
C THR A 450 -3.91 8.97 23.14
N PHE A 451 -3.66 7.92 23.95
CA PHE A 451 -4.45 7.63 25.15
C PHE A 451 -4.23 8.67 26.26
N VAL A 452 -3.03 9.20 26.41
CA VAL A 452 -2.76 10.34 27.30
C VAL A 452 -3.56 11.57 26.87
N LEU A 453 -3.53 11.93 25.59
CA LEU A 453 -4.29 13.07 25.08
C LEU A 453 -5.80 12.90 25.29
N LEU A 454 -6.33 11.69 25.05
CA LEU A 454 -7.74 11.35 25.24
C LEU A 454 -8.17 11.36 26.72
N SER A 455 -7.23 11.09 27.64
CA SER A 455 -7.50 11.07 29.08
C SER A 455 -7.60 12.47 29.68
N GLY A 456 -7.29 13.53 28.94
CA GLY A 456 -7.39 14.92 29.40
C GLY A 456 -6.04 15.55 29.78
N ARG A 457 -5.99 16.89 29.80
CA ARG A 457 -4.77 17.67 30.09
C ARG A 457 -4.65 18.11 31.55
N ASP A 458 -5.74 18.07 32.30
CA ASP A 458 -5.76 18.49 33.69
C ASP A 458 -5.33 17.34 34.61
N VAL A 459 -4.64 17.64 35.69
CA VAL A 459 -4.18 16.62 36.65
C VAL A 459 -5.18 16.53 37.78
N ASP A 460 -6.14 15.61 37.65
CA ASP A 460 -7.04 15.20 38.71
C ASP A 460 -6.96 13.68 38.95
N ASP A 461 -7.43 13.21 40.10
CA ASP A 461 -7.42 11.78 40.47
C ASP A 461 -8.17 10.92 39.44
N HIS A 462 -9.12 11.50 38.72
CA HIS A 462 -9.91 10.83 37.69
C HIS A 462 -9.06 10.51 36.45
N ASN A 463 -8.20 11.43 36.01
CA ASN A 463 -7.33 11.24 34.87
C ASN A 463 -6.19 10.27 35.19
N CYS A 464 -5.64 10.32 36.42
CA CYS A 464 -4.70 9.30 36.90
C CYS A 464 -5.31 7.90 36.78
N ARG A 465 -6.50 7.68 37.34
CA ARG A 465 -7.21 6.39 37.25
C ARG A 465 -7.49 5.96 35.81
N THR A 466 -7.83 6.90 34.94
CA THR A 466 -8.08 6.62 33.51
C THR A 466 -6.81 6.10 32.81
N LEU A 467 -5.64 6.69 33.10
CA LEU A 467 -4.36 6.22 32.57
C LEU A 467 -3.99 4.83 33.09
N GLU A 468 -4.29 4.53 34.36
CA GLU A 468 -4.10 3.18 34.90
C GLU A 468 -4.94 2.14 34.16
N MET A 469 -6.20 2.49 33.89
CA MET A 469 -7.11 1.61 33.16
C MET A 469 -6.68 1.42 31.70
N CYS A 470 -6.15 2.47 31.08
CA CYS A 470 -5.54 2.42 29.75
C CYS A 470 -4.34 1.47 29.72
N ARG A 471 -3.45 1.57 30.72
CA ARG A 471 -2.29 0.70 30.87
C ARG A 471 -2.69 -0.76 31.04
N ASP A 472 -3.68 -1.04 31.89
CA ASP A 472 -4.18 -2.40 32.09
C ASP A 472 -4.83 -2.96 30.81
N LEU A 473 -5.53 -2.11 30.05
CA LEU A 473 -6.09 -2.47 28.74
C LEU A 473 -4.99 -2.80 27.72
N LEU A 474 -3.98 -1.94 27.57
CA LEU A 474 -2.87 -2.18 26.65
C LEU A 474 -2.02 -3.39 27.05
N THR A 475 -1.86 -3.64 28.36
CA THR A 475 -1.17 -4.83 28.85
C THR A 475 -1.88 -6.10 28.39
N ARG A 476 -3.22 -6.15 28.48
CA ARG A 476 -4.03 -7.28 27.98
C ARG A 476 -3.93 -7.48 26.47
N TRP A 477 -3.70 -6.41 25.71
CA TRP A 477 -3.58 -6.50 24.25
C TRP A 477 -2.18 -6.86 23.79
N PHE A 478 -1.15 -6.36 24.48
CA PHE A 478 0.23 -6.45 24.02
C PHE A 478 0.96 -7.69 24.54
N ALA A 479 0.50 -8.29 25.64
CA ALA A 479 1.22 -9.34 26.35
C ALA A 479 0.44 -10.66 26.42
N SER A 480 1.19 -11.75 26.61
CA SER A 480 0.64 -12.97 27.20
C SER A 480 0.41 -12.80 28.70
N ASP A 481 -0.39 -13.67 29.32
CA ASP A 481 -0.57 -13.67 30.78
C ASP A 481 0.76 -13.84 31.54
N ALA A 482 1.70 -14.61 30.97
CA ALA A 482 3.02 -14.84 31.56
C ALA A 482 3.92 -13.60 31.53
N ASP A 483 3.75 -12.73 30.54
CA ASP A 483 4.56 -11.53 30.33
C ASP A 483 3.90 -10.24 30.87
N ALA A 484 2.62 -10.31 31.26
CA ALA A 484 1.79 -9.16 31.61
C ALA A 484 2.43 -8.23 32.65
N VAL A 485 3.07 -8.78 33.69
CA VAL A 485 3.72 -7.98 34.75
C VAL A 485 4.88 -7.14 34.20
N ASN A 486 5.72 -7.71 33.33
CA ASN A 486 6.88 -7.02 32.77
C ASN A 486 6.44 -6.00 31.72
N VAL A 487 5.48 -6.36 30.88
CA VAL A 487 4.90 -5.44 29.88
C VAL A 487 4.21 -4.26 30.55
N ARG A 488 3.45 -4.50 31.63
CA ARG A 488 2.80 -3.43 32.39
C ARG A 488 3.81 -2.42 32.94
N ARG A 489 4.91 -2.89 33.55
CA ARG A 489 6.00 -2.02 34.05
C ARG A 489 6.68 -1.22 32.94
N ALA A 490 6.84 -1.82 31.76
CA ALA A 490 7.39 -1.09 30.61
C ALA A 490 6.42 0.00 30.14
N LEU A 491 5.13 -0.30 30.07
CA LEU A 491 4.08 0.68 29.74
C LEU A 491 4.02 1.81 30.78
N ASP A 492 4.21 1.52 32.07
CA ASP A 492 4.33 2.54 33.12
C ASP A 492 5.37 3.60 32.79
N SER A 493 6.59 3.15 32.46
CA SER A 493 7.69 4.03 32.06
C SER A 493 7.34 4.86 30.82
N VAL A 494 6.69 4.25 29.82
CA VAL A 494 6.26 4.93 28.60
C VAL A 494 5.21 6.01 28.90
N PHE A 495 4.16 5.70 29.66
CA PHE A 495 3.12 6.68 30.01
C PHE A 495 3.72 7.87 30.77
N HIS A 496 4.59 7.62 31.75
CA HIS A 496 5.30 8.69 32.47
C HIS A 496 6.11 9.58 31.52
N SER A 497 6.89 8.98 30.62
CA SER A 497 7.70 9.74 29.66
C SER A 497 6.83 10.59 28.72
N VAL A 498 5.68 10.07 28.29
CA VAL A 498 4.77 10.77 27.39
C VAL A 498 4.06 11.93 28.09
N VAL A 499 3.63 11.74 29.34
CA VAL A 499 3.05 12.80 30.17
C VAL A 499 4.05 13.95 30.34
N SER A 500 5.29 13.62 30.71
CA SER A 500 6.37 14.59 30.85
C SER A 500 6.66 15.34 29.54
N GLU A 501 6.73 14.61 28.41
CA GLU A 501 6.97 15.22 27.08
C GLU A 501 5.86 16.19 26.66
N LEU A 502 4.61 15.89 27.02
CA LEU A 502 3.46 16.77 26.73
C LEU A 502 3.37 17.96 27.70
N ASN A 503 4.35 18.14 28.60
CA ASN A 503 4.36 19.14 29.67
C ASN A 503 3.08 19.08 30.54
N LEU A 504 2.56 17.88 30.75
CA LEU A 504 1.49 17.63 31.71
C LEU A 504 2.15 17.46 33.09
N ASN A 505 1.57 18.04 34.14
CA ASN A 505 2.21 18.17 35.46
C ASN A 505 2.76 16.83 35.97
N ASP A 506 4.00 16.80 36.49
CA ASP A 506 4.70 15.57 36.95
C ASP A 506 3.99 14.82 38.11
N ASN A 507 2.90 15.37 38.66
CA ASN A 507 2.09 14.75 39.72
C ASN A 507 1.26 13.53 39.26
N PHE A 508 1.34 13.10 38.00
CA PHE A 508 0.92 11.75 37.58
C PHE A 508 1.87 10.69 38.17
N ASN A 509 1.87 10.51 39.49
CA ASN A 509 2.60 9.42 40.14
C ASN A 509 1.84 8.11 39.91
N LEU A 510 2.09 7.43 38.78
CA LEU A 510 1.49 6.14 38.40
C LEU A 510 2.01 4.92 39.20
N LEU A 511 2.81 5.17 40.26
CA LEU A 511 3.52 4.17 41.07
C LEU A 511 3.02 4.08 42.54
N ALA A 512 1.84 4.61 42.85
CA ALA A 512 1.24 4.47 44.19
C ALA A 512 0.50 3.14 44.38
#